data_AF-A0A8B7UUK2-F1
#
_entry.id   AF-A0A8B7UUK2-F1
#
_cell.length_a   1.000
_cell.length_b   1.000
_cell.length_c   1.000
_cell.angle_alpha   90.00
_cell.angle_beta   90.00
_cell.angle_gamma   90.00
#
_symmetry.space_group_name_H-M   'P 1'
#
loop_
_entity.id
_entity.type
_entity.pdbx_description
1 polymer ?
#
loop_
_entity_poly.entity_id
_entity_poly.type
_entity_poly.pdbx_seq_one_letter_code
_entity_poly.pdbx_strand_id
1 'polypeptide(L)'
;MFSEEYQKSLLEQYHLVLDQKRKEYVVGELIWNFADFMTNQSPSRAIGNRKGIFTRQRQPKSAAFLLRERYWRLANQTRKGRWLPQTEYMPPGLSMVPEGFWSGFCGNLPEGGCQR
;
A
#
# COMPACT_ATOMS: atom_id res chain seq x y z
N MET A 1 6.47 -29.51 -6.76
CA MET A 1 5.12 -28.98 -6.48
C MET A 1 5.08 -27.85 -5.43
N PHE A 2 6.21 -27.20 -5.09
CA PHE A 2 6.22 -25.96 -4.30
C PHE A 2 7.35 -25.08 -4.84
N SER A 3 7.07 -24.31 -5.88
CA SER A 3 8.06 -23.45 -6.54
C SER A 3 7.62 -22.00 -6.48
N GLU A 4 8.58 -21.09 -6.66
CA GLU A 4 8.29 -19.66 -6.66
C GLU A 4 7.44 -19.26 -7.88
N GLU A 5 7.64 -19.92 -9.02
CA GLU A 5 6.88 -19.71 -10.25
C GLU A 5 5.40 -20.05 -10.04
N TYR A 6 5.12 -21.12 -9.27
CA TYR A 6 3.75 -21.48 -8.92
C TYR A 6 3.11 -20.46 -7.99
N GLN A 7 3.85 -19.95 -6.99
CA GLN A 7 3.35 -18.88 -6.12
C GLN A 7 3.02 -17.62 -6.94
N LYS A 8 3.89 -17.26 -7.89
CA LYS A 8 3.70 -16.13 -8.78
C LYS A 8 2.45 -16.30 -9.66
N SER A 9 2.34 -17.43 -10.37
CA SER A 9 1.20 -17.68 -11.27
C SER A 9 -0.13 -17.75 -10.53
N LEU A 10 -0.14 -18.31 -9.32
CA LEU A 10 -1.32 -18.32 -8.46
C LEU A 10 -1.77 -16.89 -8.13
N LEU A 11 -0.84 -16.02 -7.70
CA LEU A 11 -1.16 -14.61 -7.42
C LEU A 11 -1.69 -13.87 -8.65
N GLU A 12 -1.11 -14.10 -9.84
CA GLU A 12 -1.60 -13.52 -11.10
C GLU A 12 -3.08 -13.85 -11.34
N GLN A 13 -3.48 -15.11 -11.14
CA GLN A 13 -4.87 -15.53 -11.32
C GLN A 13 -5.81 -14.86 -10.30
N TYR A 14 -5.39 -14.75 -9.03
CA TYR A 14 -6.17 -14.02 -8.01
C TYR A 14 -6.34 -12.55 -8.37
N HIS A 15 -5.28 -11.90 -8.83
CA HIS A 15 -5.31 -10.50 -9.22
C HIS A 15 -6.28 -10.21 -10.38
N LEU A 16 -6.42 -11.13 -11.34
CA LEU A 16 -7.40 -11.00 -12.42
C LEU A 16 -8.84 -10.93 -11.88
N VAL A 17 -9.19 -11.84 -10.97
CA VAL A 17 -10.53 -11.88 -10.36
C VAL A 17 -10.75 -10.68 -9.44
N LEU A 18 -9.74 -10.30 -8.66
CA LEU A 18 -9.81 -9.13 -7.79
C LEU A 18 -9.99 -7.84 -8.58
N ASP A 19 -9.36 -7.69 -9.75
CA ASP A 19 -9.54 -6.53 -10.63
C ASP A 19 -10.96 -6.45 -11.21
N GLN A 20 -11.59 -7.58 -11.51
CA GLN A 20 -12.99 -7.63 -11.92
C GLN A 20 -13.91 -7.19 -10.77
N LYS A 21 -13.72 -7.79 -9.59
CA LYS A 21 -14.57 -7.53 -8.40
C LYS A 21 -14.31 -6.18 -7.74
N ARG A 22 -13.18 -5.54 -8.02
CA ARG A 22 -12.88 -4.18 -7.57
C ARG A 22 -13.83 -3.12 -8.14
N LYS A 23 -14.46 -3.40 -9.29
CA LYS A 23 -15.48 -2.52 -9.87
C LYS A 23 -16.84 -2.65 -9.20
N GLU A 24 -17.05 -3.71 -8.41
CA GLU A 24 -18.33 -4.03 -7.78
C GLU A 24 -18.29 -3.73 -6.28
N TYR A 25 -17.39 -4.39 -5.52
CA TYR A 25 -17.40 -4.32 -4.05
C TYR A 25 -16.04 -4.55 -3.38
N VAL A 26 -15.00 -5.02 -4.09
CA VAL A 26 -13.69 -5.27 -3.46
C VAL A 26 -12.89 -3.98 -3.36
N VAL A 27 -12.60 -3.55 -2.13
CA VAL A 27 -11.88 -2.29 -1.86
C VAL A 27 -10.38 -2.46 -1.63
N GLY A 28 -9.92 -3.67 -1.31
CA GLY A 28 -8.52 -3.92 -1.01
C GLY A 28 -8.15 -5.40 -1.04
N GLU A 29 -6.85 -5.67 -1.12
CA GLU A 29 -6.27 -7.02 -1.09
C GLU A 29 -5.12 -7.05 -0.07
N LEU A 30 -5.17 -8.01 0.86
CA LEU A 30 -4.15 -8.22 1.90
C LEU A 30 -3.61 -9.64 1.77
N ILE A 31 -2.32 -9.75 1.42
CA ILE A 31 -1.71 -11.03 1.09
C ILE A 31 -1.15 -11.70 2.34
N TRP A 32 -1.41 -13.01 2.43
CA TRP A 32 -0.81 -13.86 3.45
C TRP A 32 0.44 -14.58 2.91
N ASN A 33 1.63 -14.41 3.46
CA ASN A 33 2.03 -13.52 4.55
C ASN A 33 3.12 -12.55 4.06
N PHE A 34 3.39 -11.49 4.83
CA PHE A 34 4.51 -10.61 4.53
C PHE A 34 5.83 -11.40 4.43
N ALA A 35 6.18 -12.19 5.44
CA ALA A 35 7.42 -12.96 5.46
C ALA A 35 7.21 -14.39 5.93
N ASP A 36 8.14 -15.27 5.59
CA ASP A 36 8.16 -16.63 6.14
C ASP A 36 8.33 -16.55 7.68
N PHE A 37 7.56 -17.36 8.39
CA PHE A 37 7.54 -17.37 9.86
C PHE A 37 7.51 -18.79 10.42
N MET A 38 7.97 -18.94 11.67
CA MET A 38 8.05 -20.25 12.33
C MET A 38 6.69 -20.72 12.82
N THR A 39 6.45 -22.02 12.69
CA THR A 39 5.26 -22.70 13.24
C THR A 39 5.70 -23.98 13.95
N ASN A 40 4.79 -24.57 14.71
CA ASN A 40 4.97 -25.94 15.22
C ASN A 40 5.25 -26.91 14.07
N GLN A 41 6.00 -27.97 14.38
CA GLN A 41 6.35 -29.00 13.41
C GLN A 41 5.08 -29.73 12.95
N SER A 42 4.96 -29.90 11.63
CA SER A 42 3.88 -30.66 11.01
C SER A 42 4.35 -31.12 9.63
N PRO A 43 3.88 -32.26 9.11
CA PRO A 43 4.27 -32.76 7.79
C PRO A 43 4.03 -31.75 6.64
N SER A 44 3.03 -30.87 6.78
CA SER A 44 2.73 -29.81 5.80
C SER A 44 3.54 -28.52 5.97
N ARG A 45 4.39 -28.45 7.01
CA ARG A 45 5.15 -27.25 7.41
C ARG A 45 6.63 -27.50 7.25
N ALA A 46 7.13 -27.32 6.03
CA ALA A 46 8.55 -27.41 5.70
C ALA A 46 9.34 -26.28 6.38
N ILE A 47 9.80 -26.54 7.61
CA ILE A 47 10.53 -25.60 8.46
C ILE A 47 9.72 -24.30 8.62
N GLY A 48 8.52 -24.43 9.18
CA GLY A 48 7.59 -23.32 9.40
C GLY A 48 6.63 -23.06 8.23
N ASN A 49 6.15 -21.82 8.14
CA ASN A 49 5.29 -21.35 7.05
C ASN A 49 6.11 -20.62 5.98
N ARG A 50 6.06 -21.15 4.75
CA ARG A 50 6.78 -20.66 3.56
C ARG A 50 5.94 -19.83 2.58
N LYS A 51 4.74 -19.41 3.00
CA LYS A 51 3.82 -18.58 2.20
C LYS A 51 4.21 -17.09 2.17
N GLY A 52 5.35 -16.72 2.74
CA GLY A 52 5.81 -15.34 2.75
C GLY A 52 6.11 -14.82 1.34
N ILE A 53 5.83 -13.54 1.10
CA ILE A 53 6.34 -12.79 -0.06
C ILE A 53 7.84 -12.55 0.07
N PHE A 54 8.29 -12.35 1.31
CA PHE A 54 9.70 -12.30 1.68
C PHE A 54 10.11 -13.58 2.41
N THR A 55 11.40 -13.89 2.34
CA THR A 55 11.99 -14.89 3.25
C THR A 55 11.98 -14.37 4.69
N ARG A 56 12.27 -15.26 5.64
CA ARG A 56 12.42 -14.86 7.06
C ARG A 56 13.54 -13.84 7.25
N GLN A 57 14.56 -13.83 6.39
CA GLN A 57 15.66 -12.87 6.34
C GLN A 57 15.32 -11.61 5.53
N ARG A 58 14.05 -11.41 5.19
CA ARG A 58 13.52 -10.25 4.44
C ARG A 58 14.11 -10.12 3.03
N GLN A 59 14.61 -11.22 2.47
CA GLN A 59 15.01 -11.27 1.06
C GLN A 59 13.76 -11.45 0.18
N PRO A 60 13.64 -10.72 -0.93
CA PRO A 60 12.48 -10.81 -1.80
C PRO A 60 12.45 -12.13 -2.57
N LYS A 61 11.27 -12.75 -2.66
CA LYS A 61 11.00 -13.85 -3.62
C LYS A 61 10.48 -13.27 -4.94
N SER A 62 10.35 -14.10 -5.97
CA SER A 62 9.80 -13.67 -7.27
C SER A 62 8.43 -12.96 -7.16
N ALA A 63 7.55 -13.44 -6.26
CA ALA A 63 6.24 -12.85 -5.99
C ALA A 63 6.33 -11.40 -5.47
N ALA A 64 7.42 -11.01 -4.80
CA ALA A 64 7.60 -9.65 -4.30
C ALA A 64 7.72 -8.63 -5.44
N PHE A 65 8.41 -9.00 -6.53
CA PHE A 65 8.57 -8.14 -7.70
C PHE A 65 7.23 -7.93 -8.42
N LEU A 66 6.45 -9.01 -8.57
CA LEU A 66 5.10 -8.95 -9.11
C LEU A 66 4.19 -8.00 -8.32
N LEU A 67 4.20 -8.12 -7.00
CA LEU A 67 3.36 -7.27 -6.14
C LEU A 67 3.80 -5.81 -6.16
N ARG A 68 5.11 -5.56 -6.20
CA ARG A 68 5.67 -4.21 -6.34
C ARG A 68 5.14 -3.52 -7.60
N GLU A 69 5.23 -4.19 -8.75
CA GLU A 69 4.74 -3.64 -10.02
C GLU A 69 3.23 -3.36 -9.98
N ARG A 70 2.46 -4.32 -9.47
CA ARG A 70 1.00 -4.19 -9.36
C ARG A 70 0.59 -3.02 -8.45
N TYR A 71 1.10 -2.97 -7.24
CA TYR A 71 0.73 -1.93 -6.27
C TYR A 71 1.20 -0.55 -6.70
N TRP A 72 2.36 -0.45 -7.34
CA TRP A 72 2.82 0.80 -7.95
C TRP A 72 1.85 1.31 -9.02
N ARG A 73 1.42 0.42 -9.92
CA ARG A 73 0.43 0.73 -10.97
C ARG A 73 -0.90 1.18 -10.37
N LEU A 74 -1.44 0.46 -9.38
CA LEU A 74 -2.72 0.79 -8.72
C LEU A 74 -2.65 2.12 -7.94
N ALA A 75 -1.54 2.39 -7.26
CA ALA A 75 -1.33 3.65 -6.55
C ALA A 75 -1.32 4.85 -7.51
N ASN A 76 -0.64 4.72 -8.65
CA ASN A 76 -0.57 5.77 -9.67
C ASN A 76 -1.93 6.02 -10.34
N GLN A 77 -2.73 4.98 -10.58
CA GLN A 77 -4.10 5.14 -11.08
C GLN A 77 -4.99 5.89 -10.08
N THR A 78 -4.92 5.51 -8.80
CA THR A 78 -5.73 6.12 -7.75
C THR A 78 -5.35 7.59 -7.52
N ARG A 79 -4.06 7.95 -7.68
CA ARG A 79 -3.59 9.35 -7.62
C ARG A 79 -4.14 10.23 -8.76
N LYS A 80 -4.39 9.67 -9.94
CA LYS A 80 -4.96 10.41 -11.07
C LYS A 80 -6.47 10.64 -10.94
N GLY A 81 -7.17 9.77 -10.21
CA GLY A 81 -8.64 9.83 -10.04
C GLY A 81 -9.12 10.61 -8.81
N ARG A 82 -8.24 10.89 -7.84
CA ARG A 82 -8.51 11.93 -6.84
C ARG A 82 -8.10 13.25 -7.46
N TRP A 83 -9.05 14.16 -7.61
CA TRP A 83 -8.81 15.57 -7.90
C TRP A 83 -7.54 16.04 -7.20
N LEU A 84 -6.45 16.14 -7.95
CA LEU A 84 -5.48 17.17 -7.66
C LEU A 84 -6.25 18.45 -8.00
N PRO A 85 -6.42 19.41 -7.07
CA PRO A 85 -6.60 20.78 -7.53
C PRO A 85 -5.47 20.99 -8.53
N GLN A 86 -5.78 21.40 -9.76
CA GLN A 86 -4.75 21.76 -10.72
C GLN A 86 -3.79 22.66 -9.98
N THR A 87 -2.59 22.17 -9.68
CA THR A 87 -1.50 23.05 -9.32
C THR A 87 -1.24 23.82 -10.59
N GLU A 88 -1.91 24.97 -10.68
CA GLU A 88 -1.48 26.08 -11.50
C GLU A 88 0.04 26.18 -11.33
N TYR A 89 0.75 26.10 -12.45
CA TYR A 89 2.19 26.22 -12.59
C TYR A 89 2.88 26.78 -11.35
N MET A 90 3.52 25.93 -10.55
CA MET A 90 4.36 26.39 -9.45
C MET A 90 5.69 26.83 -10.05
N PRO A 91 6.05 28.13 -10.01
CA PRO A 91 7.39 28.54 -10.40
C PRO A 91 8.41 27.96 -9.41
N PRO A 92 9.61 27.59 -9.86
CA PRO A 92 10.63 27.03 -8.98
C PRO A 92 11.13 28.12 -8.02
N GLY A 93 10.92 27.96 -6.70
CA GLY A 93 11.62 28.79 -5.71
C GLY A 93 10.98 29.10 -4.35
N LEU A 94 9.75 28.68 -4.02
CA LEU A 94 9.16 28.98 -2.69
C LEU A 94 8.86 27.73 -1.87
N SER A 95 9.38 27.69 -0.63
CA SER A 95 9.13 26.68 0.38
C SER A 95 7.67 26.71 0.87
N MET A 96 7.08 25.52 1.03
CA MET A 96 5.75 25.31 1.59
C MET A 96 5.66 25.83 3.03
N VAL A 97 4.84 26.86 3.24
CA VAL A 97 4.10 27.02 4.50
C VAL A 97 2.64 27.30 4.12
N PRO A 98 1.71 26.36 4.31
CA PRO A 98 0.29 26.66 4.15
C PRO A 98 -0.20 27.42 5.38
N GLU A 99 -0.24 28.74 5.29
CA GLU A 99 -1.10 29.60 6.11
C GLU A 99 -2.56 29.22 5.80
N GLY A 100 -3.18 28.43 6.68
CA GLY A 100 -4.60 28.08 6.51
C GLY A 100 -5.08 26.79 7.18
N PHE A 101 -4.20 25.97 7.76
CA PHE A 101 -4.62 24.75 8.45
C PHE A 101 -5.08 24.98 9.91
N TRP A 102 -4.94 26.19 10.45
CA TRP A 102 -5.25 26.51 11.86
C TRP A 102 -6.43 27.48 12.07
N SER A 103 -7.30 27.71 11.09
CA SER A 103 -8.49 28.56 11.30
C SER A 103 -9.70 27.83 11.90
N GLY A 104 -9.54 26.59 12.38
CA GLY A 104 -10.63 25.72 12.84
C GLY A 104 -10.76 25.50 14.36
N PHE A 105 -9.92 26.12 15.21
CA PHE A 105 -9.87 25.74 16.63
C PHE A 105 -9.75 26.89 17.64
N CYS A 106 -10.41 28.02 17.38
CA CYS A 106 -10.61 29.07 18.39
C CYS A 106 -12.09 29.45 18.47
N GLY A 107 -12.87 28.58 19.11
CA GLY A 107 -14.18 28.95 19.66
C GLY A 107 -14.01 29.64 21.00
N ASN A 108 -14.58 30.84 21.14
CA ASN A 108 -15.01 31.49 22.38
C ASN A 108 -14.00 31.58 23.55
N LEU A 109 -13.05 32.50 23.48
CA LEU A 109 -12.39 33.06 24.67
C LEU A 109 -12.32 34.59 24.57
N PRO A 110 -12.56 35.34 25.66
CA PRO A 110 -12.54 36.79 25.65
C PRO A 110 -11.10 37.30 25.59
N GLU A 111 -10.90 38.28 24.71
CA GLU A 111 -9.76 39.19 24.56
C GLU A 111 -8.37 38.67 24.99
N GLY A 112 -7.56 38.31 23.99
CA GLY A 112 -6.11 38.35 24.13
C GLY A 112 -5.37 37.16 23.51
N GLY A 113 -4.77 37.39 22.34
CA GLY A 113 -3.53 36.71 21.95
C GLY A 113 -3.66 35.50 21.03
N CYS A 114 -3.66 35.76 19.72
CA CYS A 114 -3.01 34.86 18.76
C CYS A 114 -1.78 35.59 18.25
N GLN A 115 -0.60 35.31 18.83
CA GLN A 115 0.67 35.82 18.34
C GLN A 115 1.11 34.95 17.15
N ARG A 116 1.62 35.63 16.10
CA ARG A 116 2.16 35.06 14.86
C ARG A 116 3.36 34.16 15.10
#